data_AF-A0A2G5V011-F1
#
_entry.id   AF-A0A2G5V011-F1
#
_cell.length_a   1.000
_cell.length_b   1.000
_cell.length_c   1.000
_cell.angle_alpha   90.00
_cell.angle_beta   90.00
_cell.angle_gamma   90.00
#
_symmetry.space_group_name_H-M   'P 1'
#
loop_
_entity.id
_entity.type
_entity.pdbx_description
1 polymer ?
#
loop_
_entity_poly.entity_id
_entity_poly.type
_entity_poly.pdbx_seq_one_letter_code
_entity_poly.pdbx_strand_id
1 'polypeptide(L)'
;MGPSVKFVDGRFFLVKKAFFLWRIFEFFRAFAWSINDKDELHNEYGYISVKPNTKEVALTTVMNNGFVTVEEGPVNGNQIRFRLKDIGRISFSRDLPVHDLVREWTLLDRSTLQARLNMETLTHGMQEHTFIRYNKIEP
;
A
#
# COMPACT_ATOMS: atom_id res chain seq x y z
N MET A 1 22.15 19.61 15.00
CA MET A 1 21.02 19.98 15.86
C MET A 1 19.99 18.85 15.79
N GLY A 2 19.77 18.13 16.89
CA GLY A 2 18.84 17.00 16.95
C GLY A 2 17.37 17.43 17.03
N PRO A 3 16.42 16.50 16.82
CA PRO A 3 15.01 16.78 16.97
C PRO A 3 14.68 17.14 18.44
N SER A 4 13.87 18.19 18.64
CA SER A 4 13.36 18.56 19.95
C SER A 4 11.96 17.99 20.15
N VAL A 5 11.77 17.20 21.20
CA VAL A 5 10.46 16.72 21.66
C VAL A 5 9.84 17.80 22.54
N LYS A 6 8.58 18.18 22.28
CA LYS A 6 7.82 19.05 23.19
C LYS A 6 6.71 18.24 23.85
N PHE A 7 6.55 18.48 25.14
CA PHE A 7 5.53 17.85 25.98
C PHE A 7 4.50 18.92 26.34
N VAL A 8 3.26 18.74 25.87
CA VAL A 8 2.12 19.61 26.19
C VAL A 8 0.91 18.71 26.41
N ASP A 9 0.18 18.91 27.51
CA ASP A 9 -1.07 18.22 27.86
C ASP A 9 -1.01 16.69 27.75
N GLY A 10 0.06 16.08 28.27
CA GLY A 10 0.22 14.63 28.35
C GLY A 10 0.44 13.92 27.01
N ARG A 11 0.71 14.65 25.92
CA ARG A 11 0.99 14.07 24.59
C ARG A 11 2.38 14.48 24.11
N PHE A 12 3.06 13.51 23.49
CA PHE A 12 4.33 13.74 22.82
C PHE A 12 4.07 14.34 21.43
N PHE A 13 4.58 15.55 21.19
CA PHE A 13 4.60 16.14 19.85
C PHE A 13 6.02 16.07 19.29
N LEU A 14 6.16 15.33 18.18
CA LEU A 14 7.38 15.35 17.39
C LEU A 14 7.34 16.57 16.46
N VAL A 15 7.97 17.67 16.86
CA VAL A 15 8.13 18.84 15.99
C VAL A 15 9.25 18.56 15.00
N LYS A 16 8.94 17.88 13.89
CA LYS A 16 9.87 17.83 12.75
C LYS A 16 9.75 19.13 11.97
N LYS A 17 10.83 19.92 11.92
CA LYS A 17 11.15 20.73 10.73
C LYS A 17 11.34 19.74 9.58
N ALA A 18 10.24 19.32 8.99
CA ALA A 18 10.28 18.38 7.89
C ALA A 18 10.59 19.20 6.63
N PHE A 19 11.84 19.11 6.15
CA PHE A 19 12.18 19.40 4.76
C PHE A 19 11.33 18.45 3.90
N PHE A 20 10.14 18.89 3.50
CA PHE A 20 9.16 18.08 2.79
C PHE A 20 9.48 18.12 1.29
N LEU A 21 10.23 17.11 0.82
CA LEU A 21 10.51 16.91 -0.61
C LEU A 21 9.48 16.01 -1.31
N TRP A 22 8.34 15.71 -0.68
CA TRP A 22 7.31 14.80 -1.21
C TRP A 22 5.93 15.43 -0.98
N ARG A 23 5.11 15.48 -2.04
CA ARG A 23 3.87 16.26 -2.08
C ARG A 23 2.71 15.28 -2.22
N ILE A 24 1.83 15.29 -1.21
CA ILE A 24 0.59 14.49 -1.05
C ILE A 24 0.86 13.06 -0.53
N PHE A 25 0.36 12.80 0.67
CA PHE A 25 0.21 11.47 1.28
C PHE A 25 -1.28 11.18 1.37
N GLU A 26 -1.80 10.33 0.51
CA GLU A 26 -3.18 9.84 0.64
C GLU A 26 -3.17 8.59 1.52
N PHE A 27 -4.03 8.57 2.55
CA PHE A 27 -4.19 7.40 3.41
C PHE A 27 -4.87 6.27 2.65
N PHE A 28 -4.28 5.08 2.70
CA PHE A 28 -4.80 3.87 2.08
C PHE A 28 -5.15 2.83 3.15
N ARG A 29 -6.30 2.19 2.97
CA ARG A 29 -6.79 1.13 3.85
C ARG A 29 -7.63 0.16 3.04
N ALA A 30 -7.38 -1.14 3.19
CA ALA A 30 -8.17 -2.19 2.57
C ALA A 30 -8.40 -3.37 3.53
N PHE A 31 -9.57 -3.99 3.42
CA PHE A 31 -9.95 -5.20 4.15
C PHE A 31 -10.50 -6.24 3.20
N ALA A 32 -10.24 -7.50 3.53
CA ALA A 32 -10.91 -8.65 2.94
C ALA A 32 -11.52 -9.50 4.05
N TRP A 33 -12.75 -9.93 3.82
CA TRP A 33 -13.50 -10.80 4.72
C TRP A 33 -13.91 -12.08 3.98
N SER A 34 -14.04 -13.18 4.71
CA SER A 34 -14.62 -14.43 4.21
C SER A 34 -16.07 -14.18 3.79
N ILE A 35 -16.46 -14.68 2.62
CA ILE A 35 -17.83 -14.53 2.12
C ILE A 35 -18.85 -15.31 2.96
N ASN A 36 -18.42 -16.42 3.56
CA ASN A 36 -19.31 -17.32 4.31
C ASN A 36 -19.48 -16.85 5.76
N ASP A 37 -18.36 -16.63 6.44
CA ASP A 37 -18.34 -16.49 7.90
C ASP A 37 -18.07 -15.05 8.36
N LYS A 38 -17.75 -14.15 7.42
CA LYS A 38 -17.35 -12.75 7.66
C LYS A 38 -16.09 -12.59 8.52
N ASP A 39 -15.32 -13.67 8.69
CA ASP A 39 -14.01 -13.61 9.32
C ASP A 39 -13.03 -12.77 8.51
N GLU A 40 -12.17 -12.02 9.21
CA GLU A 40 -11.15 -11.21 8.56
C GLU A 40 -10.04 -12.07 7.97
N LEU A 41 -9.86 -11.96 6.65
CA LEU A 41 -8.85 -12.71 5.91
C LEU A 41 -7.55 -11.91 5.77
N HIS A 42 -7.67 -10.62 5.46
CA HIS A 42 -6.52 -9.76 5.20
C HIS A 42 -6.89 -8.31 5.49
N ASN A 43 -5.95 -7.56 6.03
CA ASN A 43 -6.02 -6.11 6.06
C ASN A 43 -4.68 -5.50 5.69
N GLU A 44 -4.72 -4.33 5.07
CA GLU A 44 -3.54 -3.54 4.77
C GLU A 44 -3.82 -2.06 4.99
N TYR A 45 -2.82 -1.37 5.54
CA TYR A 45 -2.85 0.06 5.82
C TYR A 45 -1.61 0.69 5.23
N GLY A 46 -1.71 1.91 4.73
CA GLY A 46 -0.59 2.52 4.06
C GLY A 46 -0.78 3.96 3.63
N TYR A 47 0.17 4.41 2.83
CA TYR A 47 0.14 5.72 2.19
C TYR A 47 0.57 5.64 0.73
N ILE A 48 -0.13 6.39 -0.11
CA ILE A 48 0.29 6.68 -1.49
C ILE A 48 1.03 8.02 -1.47
N SER A 49 2.25 8.04 -1.99
CA SER A 49 3.10 9.23 -2.10
C SER A 49 3.38 9.54 -3.56
N VAL A 50 3.32 10.81 -3.94
CA VAL A 50 3.64 11.26 -5.30
C VAL A 50 5.00 11.94 -5.33
N LYS A 51 5.87 11.49 -6.25
CA LYS A 51 7.15 12.14 -6.50
C LYS A 51 6.93 13.48 -7.22
N PRO A 52 7.35 14.63 -6.65
CA PRO A 52 7.07 15.94 -7.24
C PRO A 52 7.56 16.06 -8.68
N ASN A 53 6.74 16.70 -9.52
CA ASN A 53 7.04 16.97 -10.94
C ASN A 53 7.28 15.71 -11.78
N THR A 54 6.77 14.55 -11.36
CA THR A 54 6.84 13.31 -12.12
C THR A 54 5.48 12.59 -12.09
N LYS A 55 5.38 11.48 -12.81
CA LYS A 55 4.24 10.55 -12.71
C LYS A 55 4.51 9.39 -11.77
N GLU A 56 5.66 9.36 -11.10
CA GLU A 56 6.04 8.28 -10.21
C GLU A 56 5.30 8.38 -8.88
N VAL A 57 4.73 7.26 -8.47
CA VAL A 57 4.03 7.11 -7.20
C VAL A 57 4.58 5.91 -6.45
N ALA A 58 4.57 6.01 -5.13
CA ALA A 58 4.94 4.94 -4.22
C ALA A 58 3.74 4.58 -3.34
N LEU A 59 3.52 3.29 -3.13
CA LEU A 59 2.60 2.75 -2.15
C LEU A 59 3.42 2.04 -1.08
N THR A 60 3.25 2.46 0.17
CA THR A 60 3.86 1.78 1.33
C THR A 60 2.75 1.19 2.17
N THR A 61 2.81 -0.11 2.48
CA THR A 61 1.77 -0.77 3.29
C THR A 61 2.34 -1.62 4.41
N VAL A 62 1.53 -1.80 5.45
CA VAL A 62 1.72 -2.77 6.54
C VAL A 62 0.47 -3.63 6.60
N MET A 63 0.64 -4.94 6.77
CA MET A 63 -0.42 -5.95 6.63
C MET A 63 -0.54 -6.79 7.91
N ASN A 64 -1.74 -7.32 8.21
CA ASN A 64 -1.96 -8.18 9.39
C ASN A 64 -1.18 -9.50 9.38
N ASN A 65 -0.71 -9.96 8.22
CA ASN A 65 0.15 -11.14 8.10
C ASN A 65 1.61 -10.88 8.53
N GLY A 66 1.96 -9.65 8.92
CA GLY A 66 3.30 -9.27 9.36
C GLY A 66 4.22 -8.81 8.24
N PHE A 67 3.67 -8.50 7.06
CA PHE A 67 4.43 -7.97 5.92
C PHE A 67 4.34 -6.45 5.84
N VAL A 68 5.43 -5.86 5.35
CA VAL A 68 5.55 -4.45 5.02
C VAL A 68 6.05 -4.37 3.59
N THR A 69 5.38 -3.64 2.70
CA THR A 69 5.85 -3.49 1.31
C THR A 69 6.12 -2.05 0.96
N VAL A 70 7.10 -1.85 0.08
CA VAL A 70 7.33 -0.62 -0.69
C VAL A 70 7.14 -0.98 -2.15
N GLU A 71 6.11 -0.42 -2.79
CA GLU A 71 5.79 -0.64 -4.19
C GLU A 71 5.87 0.70 -4.93
N GLU A 72 6.43 0.74 -6.13
CA GLU A 72 6.58 1.98 -6.92
C GLU A 72 6.19 1.77 -8.38
N GLY A 73 5.71 2.83 -9.02
CA GLY A 73 5.60 2.90 -10.46
C GLY A 73 4.86 4.13 -10.97
N PRO A 74 4.74 4.27 -12.30
CA PRO A 74 4.15 5.44 -12.91
C PRO A 74 2.62 5.39 -12.97
N VAL A 75 2.00 6.56 -12.88
CA VAL A 75 0.60 6.79 -13.28
C VAL A 75 0.53 6.98 -14.79
N ASN A 76 -0.25 6.15 -15.47
CA ASN A 76 -0.47 6.19 -16.91
C ASN A 76 -1.96 6.30 -17.22
N GLY A 77 -2.43 7.52 -17.50
CA GLY A 77 -3.83 7.79 -17.78
C GLY A 77 -4.70 7.53 -16.54
N ASN A 78 -5.61 6.56 -16.64
CA ASN A 78 -6.49 6.10 -15.57
C ASN A 78 -5.95 4.87 -14.81
N GLN A 79 -4.70 4.47 -15.08
CA GLN A 79 -4.07 3.32 -14.45
C GLN A 79 -2.85 3.73 -13.62
N ILE A 80 -2.65 3.03 -12.51
CA ILE A 80 -1.41 2.98 -11.76
C ILE A 80 -0.94 1.53 -11.74
N ARG A 81 0.34 1.30 -12.07
CA ARG A 81 0.98 0.00 -11.97
C ARG A 81 2.18 0.10 -11.03
N PHE A 82 2.04 -0.47 -9.85
CA PHE A 82 3.14 -0.60 -8.88
C PHE A 82 3.86 -1.92 -9.08
N ARG A 83 5.16 -1.91 -8.84
CA ARG A 83 6.00 -3.10 -8.71
C ARG A 83 6.72 -3.06 -7.37
N LEU A 84 6.86 -4.21 -6.73
CA LEU A 84 7.58 -4.32 -5.47
C LEU A 84 9.02 -3.81 -5.62
N LYS A 85 9.43 -2.99 -4.66
CA LYS A 85 10.82 -2.52 -4.50
C LYS A 85 11.47 -3.17 -3.30
N ASP A 86 10.72 -3.29 -2.21
CA ASP A 86 11.20 -3.91 -0.99
C ASP A 86 10.05 -4.53 -0.19
N ILE A 87 10.38 -5.56 0.58
CA ILE A 87 9.45 -6.27 1.45
C ILE A 87 10.11 -6.64 2.78
N GLY A 88 9.62 -6.02 3.84
CA GLY A 88 9.95 -6.34 5.23
C GLY A 88 9.00 -7.41 5.79
N ARG A 89 9.52 -8.24 6.70
CA ARG A 89 8.76 -9.29 7.39
C ARG A 89 9.10 -9.28 8.86
N ILE A 90 8.08 -9.49 9.69
CA ILE A 90 8.30 -9.77 11.11
C ILE A 90 8.97 -11.14 11.21
N SER A 91 10.03 -11.25 12.04
CA SER A 91 10.91 -12.43 12.09
C SER A 91 10.22 -13.73 12.50
N PHE A 92 9.06 -13.63 13.16
CA PHE A 92 8.23 -14.76 13.58
C PHE A 92 6.90 -14.84 12.82
N SER A 93 6.72 -14.01 11.77
CA SER A 93 5.63 -14.22 10.83
C SER A 93 5.87 -15.51 10.04
N ARG A 94 4.78 -16.16 9.61
CA ARG A 94 4.88 -17.32 8.72
C ARG A 94 5.67 -16.90 7.48
N ASP A 95 6.72 -17.65 7.18
CA ASP A 95 7.55 -17.41 6.00
C ASP A 95 6.74 -17.76 4.74
N LEU A 96 5.91 -16.83 4.28
CA LEU A 96 5.32 -16.88 2.96
C LEU A 96 6.38 -16.33 2.00
N PRO A 97 6.88 -17.14 1.06
CA PRO A 97 8.05 -16.80 0.26
C PRO A 97 7.69 -15.85 -0.89
N VAL A 98 6.96 -14.77 -0.61
CA VAL A 98 6.63 -13.72 -1.58
C VAL A 98 7.93 -13.11 -2.06
N HIS A 99 8.18 -13.19 -3.36
CA HIS A 99 9.40 -12.74 -4.00
C HIS A 99 9.19 -11.40 -4.71
N ASP A 100 8.08 -11.25 -5.43
CA ASP A 100 7.74 -10.05 -6.19
C ASP A 100 6.23 -9.82 -6.20
N LEU A 101 5.82 -8.56 -6.38
CA LEU A 101 4.42 -8.15 -6.50
C LEU A 101 4.27 -7.16 -7.66
N VAL A 102 3.19 -7.31 -8.43
CA VAL A 102 2.73 -6.31 -9.39
C VAL A 102 1.29 -5.97 -9.10
N ARG A 103 1.04 -4.76 -8.61
CA ARG A 103 -0.27 -4.24 -8.29
C ARG A 103 -0.72 -3.27 -9.37
N GLU A 104 -1.90 -3.50 -9.94
CA GLU A 104 -2.49 -2.63 -10.95
C GLU A 104 -3.85 -2.14 -10.52
N TRP A 105 -4.00 -0.83 -10.47
CA TRP A 105 -5.26 -0.16 -10.20
C TRP A 105 -5.67 0.61 -11.45
N THR A 106 -6.83 0.29 -12.00
CA THR A 106 -7.37 0.94 -13.20
C THR A 106 -8.75 1.47 -12.91
N LEU A 107 -8.93 2.78 -13.04
CA LEU A 107 -10.23 3.41 -12.94
C LEU A 107 -10.97 3.21 -14.27
N LEU A 108 -11.91 2.27 -14.32
CA LEU A 108 -12.62 1.92 -15.56
C LEU A 108 -13.58 3.04 -15.98
N ASP A 109 -14.21 3.67 -15.00
CA ASP A 109 -15.11 4.81 -15.15
C ASP A 109 -15.14 5.61 -13.82
N ARG A 110 -15.99 6.65 -13.72
CA ARG A 110 -16.05 7.52 -12.53
C ARG A 110 -16.43 6.82 -11.23
N SER A 111 -17.03 5.63 -11.30
CA SER A 111 -17.57 4.87 -10.19
C SER A 111 -16.93 3.50 -10.00
N THR A 112 -16.12 3.02 -10.93
CA THR A 112 -15.60 1.65 -10.92
C THR A 112 -14.07 1.61 -10.90
N LEU A 113 -13.50 1.05 -9.83
CA LEU A 113 -12.08 0.76 -9.72
C LEU A 113 -11.84 -0.74 -9.89
N GLN A 114 -10.98 -1.12 -10.83
CA GLN A 114 -10.46 -2.48 -10.94
C GLN A 114 -9.09 -2.57 -10.28
N ALA A 115 -8.92 -3.51 -9.35
CA ALA A 115 -7.66 -3.82 -8.70
C ALA A 115 -7.21 -5.24 -9.05
N ARG A 116 -5.98 -5.36 -9.54
CA ARG A 116 -5.28 -6.63 -9.74
C ARG A 116 -4.04 -6.66 -8.87
N LEU A 117 -3.75 -7.83 -8.31
CA LEU A 117 -2.49 -8.12 -7.67
C LEU A 117 -1.97 -9.41 -8.26
N ASN A 118 -0.81 -9.33 -8.91
CA ASN A 118 -0.04 -10.50 -9.27
C ASN A 118 1.08 -10.68 -8.24
N MET A 119 1.39 -11.94 -7.94
CA MET A 119 2.38 -12.32 -6.96
C MET A 119 3.29 -13.39 -7.55
N GLU A 120 4.59 -13.23 -7.30
CA GLU A 120 5.58 -14.27 -7.49
C GLU A 120 6.03 -14.76 -6.12
N THR A 121 6.28 -16.06 -6.01
CA THR A 121 6.86 -16.68 -4.82
C THR A 121 8.14 -17.42 -5.19
N LEU A 122 8.94 -17.84 -4.20
CA LEU A 122 10.15 -18.63 -4.48
C LEU A 122 9.89 -19.92 -5.28
N THR A 123 8.67 -20.45 -5.24
CA THR A 123 8.30 -21.73 -5.89
C THR A 123 7.40 -21.56 -7.11
N HIS A 124 6.83 -20.37 -7.33
CA HIS A 124 5.89 -20.11 -8.43
C HIS A 124 6.19 -18.75 -9.04
N GLY A 125 6.34 -18.71 -10.37
CA GLY A 125 6.48 -17.46 -11.13
C GLY A 125 5.29 -16.52 -10.95
N MET A 126 5.39 -15.32 -11.52
CA MET A 126 4.34 -14.29 -11.44
C MET A 126 2.98 -14.81 -11.91
N GLN A 127 1.99 -14.81 -11.02
CA GLN A 127 0.62 -15.27 -11.27
C GLN A 127 -0.41 -14.33 -10.65
N GLU A 128 -1.64 -14.32 -11.17
CA GLU A 128 -2.73 -13.53 -10.59
C GLU A 128 -3.08 -14.08 -9.20
N HIS A 129 -2.92 -13.24 -8.18
CA HIS A 129 -3.24 -13.57 -6.80
C HIS A 129 -4.65 -13.08 -6.44
N THR A 130 -5.01 -11.86 -6.85
CA THR A 130 -6.37 -11.33 -6.68
C THR A 130 -6.81 -10.48 -7.86
N PHE A 131 -8.10 -10.55 -8.19
CA PHE A 131 -8.79 -9.69 -9.13
C PHE A 131 -10.08 -9.17 -8.49
N ILE A 132 -10.19 -7.85 -8.30
CA ILE A 132 -11.31 -7.24 -7.58
C ILE A 132 -11.84 -6.03 -8.35
N ARG A 133 -13.16 -5.88 -8.40
CA ARG A 133 -13.83 -4.65 -8.88
C ARG A 133 -14.59 -4.00 -7.74
N TYR A 134 -14.23 -2.76 -7.43
CA TYR A 134 -14.87 -1.93 -6.43
C TYR A 134 -15.81 -0.93 -7.10
N ASN A 135 -16.98 -0.75 -6.50
CA ASN A 135 -17.89 0.35 -6.83
C ASN A 135 -17.72 1.44 -5.78
N LYS A 136 -17.67 2.69 -6.23
CA LYS A 136 -17.63 3.87 -5.35
C LYS A 136 -18.95 3.96 -4.59
N ILE A 137 -18.86 4.03 -3.26
CA ILE A 137 -20.03 4.09 -2.36
C ILE A 137 -20.26 5.47 -1.74
N GLU A 138 -19.24 6.33 -1.69
CA GLU A 138 -19.31 7.69 -1.13
C GLU A 138 -18.50 8.67 -1.99
N PRO A 139 -18.90 9.95 -2.12
CA PRO A 139 -18.21 11.00 -2.89
C PRO A 139 -16.76 11.29 -2.48
#